data_AF-A0A0D2F391-F1
#
_entry.id   AF-A0A0D2F391-F1
#
_cell.length_a   1.000
_cell.length_b   1.000
_cell.length_c   1.000
_cell.angle_alpha   90.00
_cell.angle_beta   90.00
_cell.angle_gamma   90.00
#
_symmetry.space_group_name_H-M   'P 1'
#
loop_
_entity.id
_entity.type
_entity.pdbx_description
1 polymer ?
#
loop_
_entity_poly.entity_id
_entity_poly.type
_entity_poly.pdbx_seq_one_letter_code
_entity_poly.pdbx_strand_id
1 'polypeptide(L)'
;MSDIPLRIAAADAAAEGRADELARLLNHRPPTHDELKGLAFLASESKSLPIPQVLLNNSWDINSPESYCDPPFLGGAGADEDVVRWFLVHGADPNAFATKYRVTPLSRAVQYAPLKIVQLLLDFGGSATTGELVWFACQRPAEDPDALTILKLLYNRGAPVDNVLFADFNDLRDVSISTGTPLWVSIGKGDVARVQFLLDRGASLLAKEPGLDLSPLEKARHCVNQEIAKIVSQAATSRSDVPC
;
A
#
# COMPACT_ATOMS: atom_id res chain seq x y z
N MET A 1 -28.46 29.55 11.64
CA MET A 1 -27.21 29.99 12.27
C MET A 1 -26.08 29.11 11.75
N SER A 2 -24.91 29.67 11.50
CA SER A 2 -23.76 28.93 10.96
C SER A 2 -23.25 27.90 11.97
N ASP A 3 -23.09 26.65 11.53
CA ASP A 3 -22.59 25.52 12.33
C ASP A 3 -21.04 25.45 12.38
N ILE A 4 -20.36 26.42 11.75
CA ILE A 4 -18.90 26.46 11.66
C ILE A 4 -18.20 26.31 13.03
N PRO A 5 -18.62 26.99 14.11
CA PRO A 5 -17.96 26.85 15.42
C PRO A 5 -18.00 25.43 15.98
N LEU A 6 -19.13 24.72 15.81
CA LEU A 6 -19.27 23.33 16.27
C LEU A 6 -18.37 22.38 15.46
N ARG A 7 -18.24 22.60 14.16
CA ARG A 7 -17.36 21.81 13.29
C ARG A 7 -15.88 21.99 13.64
N ILE A 8 -15.45 23.22 13.93
CA ILE A 8 -14.08 23.50 14.38
C ILE A 8 -13.81 22.80 15.72
N ALA A 9 -14.72 22.93 16.69
CA ALA A 9 -14.58 22.26 17.98
C ALA A 9 -14.52 20.72 17.85
N ALA A 10 -15.29 20.14 16.91
CA ALA A 10 -15.26 18.70 16.65
C ALA A 10 -13.91 18.27 16.03
N ALA A 11 -13.37 19.05 15.10
CA ALA A 11 -12.06 18.82 14.51
C ALA A 11 -10.94 18.88 15.56
N ASP A 12 -10.97 19.89 16.44
CA ASP A 12 -10.02 20.02 17.55
C ASP A 12 -10.14 18.85 18.53
N ALA A 13 -11.36 18.45 18.89
CA ALA A 13 -11.60 17.30 19.77
C ALA A 13 -11.10 15.98 19.15
N ALA A 14 -11.26 15.80 17.84
CA ALA A 14 -10.76 14.62 17.13
C ALA A 14 -9.22 14.59 17.08
N ALA A 15 -8.59 15.71 16.71
CA ALA A 15 -7.13 15.83 16.63
C ALA A 15 -6.44 15.64 18.00
N GLU A 16 -7.07 16.10 19.08
CA GLU A 16 -6.56 15.99 20.45
C GLU A 16 -7.00 14.70 21.17
N GLY A 17 -7.78 13.83 20.53
CA GLY A 17 -8.24 12.57 21.12
C GLY A 17 -9.31 12.71 22.22
N ARG A 18 -10.01 13.86 22.31
CA ARG A 18 -11.06 14.16 23.30
C ARG A 18 -12.41 13.52 22.92
N ALA A 19 -12.52 12.20 23.04
CA ALA A 19 -13.68 11.43 22.57
C ALA A 19 -15.02 11.82 23.23
N ASP A 20 -15.06 12.06 24.53
CA ASP A 20 -16.29 12.48 25.22
C ASP A 20 -16.79 13.85 24.75
N GLU A 21 -15.87 14.75 24.40
CA GLU A 21 -16.21 16.05 23.83
C GLU A 21 -16.70 15.91 22.40
N LEU A 22 -15.99 15.14 21.57
CA LEU A 22 -16.43 14.84 20.21
C LEU A 22 -17.84 14.22 20.21
N ALA A 23 -18.09 13.22 21.05
CA ALA A 23 -19.41 12.57 21.15
C ALA A 23 -20.51 13.57 21.53
N ARG A 24 -20.25 14.47 22.48
CA ARG A 24 -21.21 15.53 22.84
C ARG A 24 -21.46 16.50 21.68
N LEU A 25 -20.43 16.91 20.97
CA LEU A 25 -20.54 17.81 19.81
C LEU A 25 -21.37 17.18 18.68
N LEU A 26 -21.12 15.91 18.36
CA LEU A 26 -21.87 15.17 17.33
C LEU A 26 -23.33 14.89 17.75
N ASN A 27 -23.62 14.76 19.05
CA ASN A 27 -24.99 14.62 19.53
C ASN A 27 -25.83 15.90 19.35
N HIS A 28 -25.20 17.08 19.36
CA HIS A 28 -25.92 18.35 19.13
C HIS A 28 -26.35 18.51 17.67
N ARG A 29 -25.64 17.88 16.74
CA ARG A 29 -25.92 17.94 15.31
C ARG A 29 -25.43 16.66 14.61
N PRO A 30 -26.30 15.95 13.87
CA PRO A 30 -25.88 14.84 13.03
C PRO A 30 -24.78 15.27 12.04
N PRO A 31 -23.60 14.61 12.06
CA PRO A 31 -22.54 14.93 11.13
C PRO A 31 -22.88 14.45 9.71
N THR A 32 -22.27 15.11 8.71
CA THR A 32 -22.29 14.61 7.32
C THR A 32 -21.24 13.52 7.12
N HIS A 33 -21.36 12.76 6.04
CA HIS A 33 -20.36 11.75 5.67
C HIS A 33 -18.96 12.37 5.47
N ASP A 34 -18.87 13.50 4.77
CA ASP A 34 -17.59 14.19 4.53
C ASP A 34 -16.97 14.74 5.81
N GLU A 35 -17.79 15.19 6.77
CA GLU A 35 -17.32 15.60 8.09
C GLU A 35 -16.73 14.42 8.86
N LEU A 36 -17.43 13.27 8.92
CA LEU A 36 -16.91 12.08 9.59
C LEU A 36 -15.60 11.61 8.97
N LYS A 37 -15.50 11.65 7.64
CA LYS A 37 -14.26 11.33 6.92
C LYS A 37 -13.13 12.29 7.28
N GLY A 38 -13.38 13.60 7.34
CA GLY A 38 -12.41 14.59 7.78
C GLY A 38 -11.98 14.41 9.23
N LEU A 39 -12.91 14.07 10.12
CA LEU A 39 -12.63 13.77 11.53
C LEU A 39 -11.79 12.49 11.68
N ALA A 40 -12.06 11.46 10.87
CA ALA A 40 -11.28 10.22 10.85
C ALA A 40 -9.82 10.47 10.44
N PHE A 41 -9.58 11.32 9.44
CA PHE A 41 -8.23 11.74 9.03
C PHE A 41 -7.48 12.46 10.16
N LEU A 42 -8.15 13.35 10.89
CA LEU A 42 -7.53 13.99 12.06
C LEU A 42 -7.27 12.99 13.20
N ALA A 43 -8.16 12.03 13.37
CA ALA A 43 -8.06 11.00 14.41
C ALA A 43 -6.92 10.01 14.17
N SER A 44 -6.60 9.67 12.91
CA SER A 44 -5.53 8.71 12.59
C SER A 44 -4.15 9.18 13.06
N GLU A 45 -3.94 10.50 13.19
CA GLU A 45 -2.71 11.08 13.74
C GLU A 45 -2.62 10.95 15.26
N SER A 46 -3.75 10.84 15.97
CA SER A 46 -3.81 10.86 17.44
C SER A 46 -3.51 9.51 18.11
N LYS A 47 -3.49 8.40 17.34
CA LYS A 47 -3.46 7.00 17.85
C LYS A 47 -4.57 6.66 18.87
N SER A 48 -5.59 7.51 19.01
CA SER A 48 -6.65 7.38 20.01
C SER A 48 -7.74 6.42 19.54
N LEU A 49 -7.85 5.23 20.15
CA LEU A 49 -8.92 4.27 19.89
C LEU A 49 -10.35 4.76 20.24
N PRO A 50 -10.56 5.58 21.28
CA PRO A 50 -11.88 6.14 21.57
C PRO A 50 -12.49 6.98 20.44
N ILE A 51 -11.68 7.68 19.63
CA ILE A 51 -12.21 8.54 18.56
C ILE A 51 -12.87 7.74 17.44
N PRO A 52 -12.22 6.74 16.81
CA PRO A 52 -12.87 5.85 15.85
C PRO A 52 -14.18 5.24 16.36
N GLN A 53 -14.27 4.87 17.64
CA GLN A 53 -15.52 4.36 18.21
C GLN A 53 -16.65 5.40 18.18
N VAL A 54 -16.36 6.66 18.51
CA VAL A 54 -17.34 7.75 18.43
C VAL A 54 -17.78 7.97 16.98
N LEU A 55 -16.85 7.87 16.02
CA LEU A 55 -17.17 8.00 14.60
C LEU A 55 -18.07 6.85 14.11
N LEU A 56 -17.76 5.59 14.48
CA LEU A 56 -18.60 4.43 14.15
C LEU A 56 -20.02 4.57 14.73
N ASN A 57 -20.14 5.05 15.97
CA ASN A 57 -21.45 5.32 16.59
C ASN A 57 -22.27 6.38 15.82
N ASN A 58 -21.61 7.20 15.00
CA ASN A 58 -22.21 8.21 14.14
C ASN A 58 -22.29 7.78 12.66
N SER A 59 -22.27 6.47 12.38
CA SER A 59 -22.37 5.91 11.02
C SER A 59 -21.22 6.27 10.08
N TRP A 60 -20.02 6.50 10.62
CA TRP A 60 -18.81 6.55 9.80
C TRP A 60 -18.56 5.18 9.16
N ASP A 61 -18.30 5.18 7.86
CA ASP A 61 -17.89 3.97 7.13
C ASP A 61 -16.37 3.79 7.25
N ILE A 62 -15.98 2.78 8.02
CA ILE A 62 -14.57 2.41 8.26
C ILE A 62 -13.81 2.03 6.99
N ASN A 63 -14.54 1.64 5.92
CA ASN A 63 -13.98 1.25 4.63
C ASN A 63 -14.08 2.35 3.56
N SER A 64 -14.46 3.56 3.96
CA SER A 64 -14.41 4.71 3.06
C SER A 64 -12.96 5.10 2.76
N PRO A 65 -12.58 5.26 1.48
CA PRO A 65 -11.23 5.69 1.11
C PRO A 65 -10.84 7.02 1.75
N GLU A 66 -9.58 7.18 2.17
CA GLU A 66 -9.04 8.44 2.71
C GLU A 66 -9.13 9.56 1.65
N SER A 67 -8.78 9.26 0.41
CA SER A 67 -8.81 10.21 -0.69
C SER A 67 -9.26 9.52 -1.99
N TYR A 68 -9.22 10.24 -3.11
CA TYR A 68 -9.49 9.63 -4.42
C TYR A 68 -8.48 8.53 -4.78
N CYS A 69 -7.23 8.67 -4.32
CA CYS A 69 -6.14 7.75 -4.61
C CYS A 69 -5.77 6.84 -3.44
N ASP A 70 -6.14 7.24 -2.22
CA ASP A 70 -5.65 6.61 -1.00
C ASP A 70 -6.69 5.65 -0.41
N PRO A 71 -6.29 4.43 -0.03
CA PRO A 71 -7.18 3.44 0.58
C PRO A 71 -7.77 3.93 1.92
N PRO A 72 -8.72 3.19 2.50
CA PRO A 72 -9.17 3.44 3.86
C PRO A 72 -8.03 3.40 4.88
N PHE A 73 -8.20 4.06 6.03
CA PHE A 73 -7.20 4.08 7.10
C PHE A 73 -7.02 2.72 7.74
N LEU A 74 -5.97 2.01 7.35
CA LEU A 74 -5.59 0.74 7.98
C LEU A 74 -4.11 0.42 7.67
N GLY A 75 -3.29 0.29 8.71
CA GLY A 75 -1.93 -0.29 8.60
C GLY A 75 -0.85 0.56 7.91
N GLY A 76 -0.86 1.90 8.01
CA GLY A 76 0.19 2.78 7.47
C GLY A 76 1.56 2.71 8.19
N ALA A 77 2.51 3.57 7.80
CA ALA A 77 3.92 3.56 8.26
C ALA A 77 4.10 3.66 9.79
N GLY A 78 3.23 4.43 10.45
CA GLY A 78 3.22 4.63 11.90
C GLY A 78 2.17 3.80 12.63
N ALA A 79 1.58 2.79 11.96
CA ALA A 79 0.47 2.03 12.50
C ALA A 79 0.88 1.22 13.74
N ASP A 80 0.12 1.40 14.80
CA ASP A 80 0.21 0.63 16.03
C ASP A 80 -0.57 -0.70 15.90
N GLU A 81 -0.02 -1.80 16.40
CA GLU A 81 -0.65 -3.13 16.25
C GLU A 81 -2.03 -3.19 16.91
N ASP A 82 -2.21 -2.57 18.07
CA ASP A 82 -3.49 -2.57 18.79
C ASP A 82 -4.52 -1.70 18.08
N VAL A 83 -4.07 -0.57 17.51
CA VAL A 83 -4.92 0.27 16.66
C VAL A 83 -5.38 -0.50 15.42
N VAL A 84 -4.46 -1.15 14.70
CA VAL A 84 -4.80 -1.95 13.52
C VAL A 84 -5.74 -3.10 13.88
N ARG A 85 -5.48 -3.81 14.98
CA ARG A 85 -6.34 -4.90 15.45
C ARG A 85 -7.75 -4.40 15.78
N TRP A 86 -7.88 -3.23 16.41
CA TRP A 86 -9.19 -2.64 16.68
C TRP A 86 -9.95 -2.38 15.38
N PHE A 87 -9.31 -1.74 14.39
CA PHE A 87 -9.95 -1.46 13.09
C PHE A 87 -10.45 -2.74 12.43
N LEU A 88 -9.60 -3.78 12.39
CA LEU A 88 -9.95 -5.08 11.80
C LEU A 88 -11.13 -5.75 12.52
N VAL A 89 -11.15 -5.74 13.85
CA VAL A 89 -12.26 -6.29 14.65
C VAL A 89 -13.58 -5.53 14.42
N HIS A 90 -13.50 -4.24 14.07
CA HIS A 90 -14.66 -3.39 13.78
C HIS A 90 -15.00 -3.32 12.28
N GLY A 91 -14.51 -4.27 11.49
CA GLY A 91 -14.94 -4.47 10.09
C GLY A 91 -14.12 -3.71 9.05
N ALA A 92 -12.95 -3.17 9.40
CA ALA A 92 -12.03 -2.65 8.40
C ALA A 92 -11.56 -3.80 7.48
N ASP A 93 -11.68 -3.60 6.18
CA ASP A 93 -11.32 -4.57 5.15
C ASP A 93 -9.92 -4.25 4.61
N PRO A 94 -8.92 -5.13 4.83
CA PRO A 94 -7.57 -4.98 4.27
C PRO A 94 -7.52 -4.99 2.73
N ASN A 95 -8.62 -5.36 2.07
CA ASN A 95 -8.78 -5.41 0.60
C ASN A 95 -9.57 -4.24 0.01
N ALA A 96 -10.15 -3.36 0.84
CA ALA A 96 -10.84 -2.18 0.35
C ALA A 96 -9.86 -1.31 -0.44
N PHE A 97 -10.31 -0.61 -1.48
CA PHE A 97 -9.42 0.22 -2.28
C PHE A 97 -10.11 1.49 -2.74
N ALA A 98 -9.28 2.50 -3.04
CA ALA A 98 -9.75 3.70 -3.71
C ALA A 98 -9.84 3.48 -5.22
N THR A 99 -10.95 3.95 -5.78
CA THR A 99 -11.25 4.12 -7.21
C THR A 99 -10.44 3.23 -8.18
N LYS A 100 -9.66 3.82 -9.08
CA LYS A 100 -9.04 3.17 -10.24
C LYS A 100 -7.73 2.47 -9.87
N TYR A 101 -7.01 2.91 -8.85
CA TYR A 101 -5.65 2.41 -8.62
C TYR A 101 -5.59 1.07 -7.90
N ARG A 102 -6.72 0.61 -7.36
CA ARG A 102 -6.85 -0.66 -6.61
C ARG A 102 -5.83 -0.80 -5.47
N VAL A 103 -5.29 0.33 -4.99
CA VAL A 103 -4.38 0.37 -3.85
C VAL A 103 -5.21 0.07 -2.62
N THR A 104 -4.81 -0.97 -1.89
CA THR A 104 -5.47 -1.43 -0.67
C THR A 104 -4.72 -0.98 0.58
N PRO A 105 -5.34 -1.01 1.77
CA PRO A 105 -4.61 -0.85 3.02
C PRO A 105 -3.41 -1.79 3.14
N LEU A 106 -3.57 -3.05 2.72
CA LEU A 106 -2.47 -4.00 2.68
C LEU A 106 -1.35 -3.55 1.71
N SER A 107 -1.68 -2.90 0.60
CA SER A 107 -0.68 -2.31 -0.32
C SER A 107 0.15 -1.24 0.38
N ARG A 108 -0.50 -0.33 1.12
CA ARG A 108 0.15 0.72 1.91
C ARG A 108 1.01 0.12 3.03
N ALA A 109 0.49 -0.87 3.74
CA ALA A 109 1.23 -1.57 4.79
C ALA A 109 2.48 -2.28 4.24
N VAL A 110 2.34 -2.97 3.11
CA VAL A 110 3.45 -3.64 2.45
C VAL A 110 4.55 -2.65 2.08
N GLN A 111 4.22 -1.44 1.64
CA GLN A 111 5.23 -0.45 1.25
C GLN A 111 5.88 0.27 2.44
N TYR A 112 5.20 0.44 3.57
CA TYR A 112 5.69 1.35 4.61
C TYR A 112 5.61 0.84 6.05
N ALA A 113 4.75 -0.12 6.34
CA ALA A 113 4.59 -0.63 7.70
C ALA A 113 5.64 -1.71 8.03
N PRO A 114 5.87 -1.99 9.32
CA PRO A 114 6.68 -3.13 9.75
C PRO A 114 6.08 -4.47 9.29
N LEU A 115 6.92 -5.49 9.15
CA LEU A 115 6.51 -6.86 8.79
C LEU A 115 5.35 -7.38 9.64
N LYS A 116 5.31 -7.05 10.94
CA LYS A 116 4.27 -7.49 11.86
C LYS A 116 2.87 -7.00 11.48
N ILE A 117 2.75 -5.76 11.01
CA ILE A 117 1.48 -5.19 10.54
C ILE A 117 1.03 -5.87 9.25
N VAL A 118 1.97 -6.13 8.33
CA VAL A 118 1.68 -6.87 7.08
C VAL A 118 1.14 -8.27 7.39
N GLN A 119 1.78 -8.99 8.32
CA GLN A 119 1.30 -10.30 8.78
C GLN A 119 -0.10 -10.21 9.38
N LEU A 120 -0.34 -9.24 10.27
CA LEU A 120 -1.64 -9.05 10.90
C LEU A 120 -2.76 -8.84 9.87
N LEU A 121 -2.54 -7.97 8.88
CA LEU A 121 -3.53 -7.71 7.82
C LEU A 121 -3.81 -8.96 6.98
N LEU A 122 -2.77 -9.70 6.61
CA LEU A 122 -2.93 -10.96 5.87
C LEU A 122 -3.69 -12.02 6.69
N ASP A 123 -3.44 -12.08 7.99
CA ASP A 123 -4.09 -13.04 8.90
C ASP A 123 -5.56 -12.67 9.18
N PHE A 124 -5.93 -11.40 9.00
CA PHE A 124 -7.32 -10.90 9.05
C PHE A 124 -7.99 -10.82 7.65
N GLY A 125 -7.58 -11.68 6.72
CA GLY A 125 -8.26 -11.82 5.42
C GLY A 125 -7.72 -10.92 4.31
N GLY A 126 -6.58 -10.26 4.51
CA GLY A 126 -5.86 -9.57 3.45
C GLY A 126 -5.46 -10.53 2.33
N SER A 127 -5.89 -10.24 1.11
CA SER A 127 -5.59 -11.03 -0.07
C SER A 127 -4.21 -10.69 -0.61
N ALA A 128 -3.37 -11.71 -0.76
CA ALA A 128 -2.06 -11.54 -1.39
C ALA A 128 -2.14 -11.29 -2.92
N THR A 129 -3.29 -11.52 -3.54
CA THR A 129 -3.51 -11.40 -4.98
C THR A 129 -4.22 -10.11 -5.39
N THR A 130 -4.54 -9.22 -4.45
CA THR A 130 -5.20 -7.94 -4.70
C THR A 130 -4.25 -6.79 -4.41
N GLY A 131 -4.23 -5.76 -5.27
CA GLY A 131 -3.53 -4.49 -5.02
C GLY A 131 -2.03 -4.49 -5.35
N GLU A 132 -1.56 -5.41 -6.18
CA GLU A 132 -0.17 -5.41 -6.69
C GLU A 132 0.91 -5.34 -5.61
N LEU A 133 0.71 -6.09 -4.53
CA LEU A 133 1.53 -6.06 -3.32
C LEU A 133 3.03 -6.31 -3.61
N VAL A 134 3.35 -7.18 -4.56
CA VAL A 134 4.76 -7.46 -4.94
C VAL A 134 5.45 -6.21 -5.47
N TRP A 135 4.75 -5.39 -6.25
CA TRP A 135 5.25 -4.11 -6.72
C TRP A 135 5.56 -3.17 -5.55
N PHE A 136 4.62 -3.02 -4.61
CA PHE A 136 4.80 -2.22 -3.40
C PHE A 136 5.94 -2.73 -2.50
N ALA A 137 6.10 -4.05 -2.37
CA ALA A 137 7.20 -4.65 -1.60
C ALA A 137 8.58 -4.34 -2.21
N CYS A 138 8.64 -4.21 -3.54
CA CYS A 138 9.84 -3.80 -4.28
C CYS A 138 10.06 -2.29 -4.25
N GLN A 139 9.07 -1.47 -3.88
CA GLN A 139 9.22 -0.01 -3.73
C GLN A 139 9.87 0.43 -2.42
N ARG A 140 9.91 -0.44 -1.41
CA ARG A 140 10.66 -0.20 -0.17
C ARG A 140 12.15 0.04 -0.44
N PRO A 141 12.89 0.72 0.45
CA PRO A 141 14.35 0.86 0.34
C PRO A 141 15.07 -0.50 0.24
N ALA A 142 16.28 -0.50 -0.34
CA ALA A 142 17.09 -1.73 -0.46
C ALA A 142 17.66 -2.17 0.89
N GLU A 143 17.88 -1.21 1.79
CA GLU A 143 18.47 -1.37 3.12
C GLU A 143 17.45 -1.76 4.19
N ASP A 144 16.16 -1.79 3.83
CA ASP A 144 15.09 -2.13 4.75
C ASP A 144 15.20 -3.62 5.15
N PRO A 145 15.33 -3.97 6.44
CA PRO A 145 15.51 -5.36 6.87
C PRO A 145 14.27 -6.24 6.65
N ASP A 146 13.07 -5.66 6.56
CA ASP A 146 11.82 -6.39 6.38
C ASP A 146 11.51 -6.66 4.89
N ALA A 147 12.07 -5.84 4.01
CA ALA A 147 11.99 -5.89 2.55
C ALA A 147 11.79 -7.29 1.92
N LEU A 148 12.83 -8.12 2.04
CA LEU A 148 12.90 -9.42 1.42
C LEU A 148 11.97 -10.42 2.11
N THR A 149 11.78 -10.28 3.42
CA THR A 149 10.89 -11.12 4.21
C THR A 149 9.43 -10.89 3.85
N ILE A 150 9.02 -9.62 3.69
CA ILE A 150 7.69 -9.24 3.20
C ILE A 150 7.49 -9.80 1.78
N LEU A 151 8.45 -9.61 0.87
CA LEU A 151 8.35 -10.11 -0.50
C LEU A 151 8.17 -11.64 -0.55
N LYS A 152 8.96 -12.38 0.26
CA LYS A 152 8.84 -13.84 0.39
C LYS A 152 7.49 -14.26 0.98
N LEU A 153 7.01 -13.56 2.01
CA LEU A 153 5.72 -13.81 2.63
C LEU A 153 4.58 -13.66 1.60
N LEU A 154 4.57 -12.55 0.86
CA LEU A 154 3.55 -12.29 -0.16
C LEU A 154 3.53 -13.35 -1.25
N TYR A 155 4.71 -13.70 -1.80
CA TYR A 155 4.80 -14.79 -2.77
C TYR A 155 4.24 -16.09 -2.20
N ASN A 156 4.63 -16.47 -0.97
CA ASN A 156 4.19 -17.71 -0.35
C ASN A 156 2.68 -17.74 -0.09
N ARG A 157 2.03 -16.56 -0.05
CA ARG A 157 0.57 -16.41 0.02
C ARG A 157 -0.10 -16.32 -1.37
N GLY A 158 0.66 -16.50 -2.45
CA GLY A 158 0.16 -16.56 -3.83
C GLY A 158 0.24 -15.25 -4.62
N ALA A 159 0.95 -14.24 -4.13
CA ALA A 159 1.08 -12.98 -4.84
C ALA A 159 1.83 -13.14 -6.19
N PRO A 160 1.30 -12.60 -7.30
CA PRO A 160 1.93 -12.71 -8.62
C PRO A 160 3.20 -11.87 -8.72
N VAL A 161 4.26 -12.43 -9.34
CA VAL A 161 5.59 -11.81 -9.39
C VAL A 161 5.76 -10.72 -10.45
N ASP A 162 4.93 -10.73 -11.48
CA ASP A 162 5.08 -9.86 -12.66
C ASP A 162 4.03 -8.76 -12.76
N ASN A 163 3.03 -8.75 -11.86
CA ASN A 163 1.99 -7.74 -11.95
C ASN A 163 2.56 -6.34 -11.81
N VAL A 164 2.13 -5.46 -12.72
CA VAL A 164 2.50 -4.05 -12.73
C VAL A 164 1.38 -3.22 -12.15
N LEU A 165 1.75 -2.17 -11.43
CA LEU A 165 0.79 -1.14 -11.05
C LEU A 165 0.26 -0.47 -12.34
N PHE A 166 -1.07 -0.39 -12.45
CA PHE A 166 -1.81 0.20 -13.58
C PHE A 166 -1.88 -0.60 -14.90
N ALA A 167 -1.64 -1.92 -14.88
CA ALA A 167 -1.69 -2.77 -16.08
C ALA A 167 -2.96 -2.59 -16.94
N ASP A 168 -4.12 -2.47 -16.29
CA ASP A 168 -5.43 -2.42 -16.94
C ASP A 168 -5.87 -1.00 -17.37
N PHE A 169 -5.07 0.04 -17.10
CA PHE A 169 -5.50 1.43 -17.27
C PHE A 169 -4.84 2.11 -18.47
N ASN A 170 -5.50 1.99 -19.63
CA ASN A 170 -5.06 2.63 -20.88
C ASN A 170 -5.08 4.16 -20.83
N ASP A 171 -6.02 4.76 -20.09
CA ASP A 171 -6.20 6.22 -20.01
C ASP A 171 -5.09 6.92 -19.18
N LEU A 172 -4.25 6.15 -18.48
CA LEU A 172 -3.23 6.66 -17.58
C LEU A 172 -1.82 6.59 -18.17
N ARG A 173 -1.67 6.30 -19.47
CA ARG A 173 -0.37 6.40 -20.15
C ARG A 173 0.20 7.83 -20.16
N ASP A 174 -0.60 8.83 -19.78
CA ASP A 174 -0.19 10.24 -19.64
C ASP A 174 0.40 10.58 -18.25
N VAL A 175 0.27 9.70 -17.26
CA VAL A 175 0.99 9.91 -15.99
C VAL A 175 2.42 9.40 -16.20
N SER A 176 3.39 10.30 -16.14
CA SER A 176 4.83 10.06 -16.26
C SER A 176 5.43 9.13 -15.18
N ILE A 177 4.59 8.34 -14.51
CA ILE A 177 4.96 7.48 -13.41
C ILE A 177 5.30 6.12 -14.03
N SER A 178 6.56 5.95 -14.44
CA SER A 178 7.08 4.64 -14.84
C SER A 178 6.91 3.68 -13.67
N THR A 179 5.94 2.77 -13.74
CA THR A 179 5.70 1.79 -12.67
C THR A 179 6.62 0.58 -12.85
N GLY A 180 6.73 0.06 -14.08
CA GLY A 180 7.52 -1.12 -14.42
C GLY A 180 7.16 -2.38 -13.63
N THR A 181 7.71 -3.52 -14.06
CA THR A 181 7.57 -4.77 -13.30
C THR A 181 8.28 -4.69 -11.95
N PRO A 182 7.92 -5.55 -10.98
CA PRO A 182 8.66 -5.63 -9.72
C PRO A 182 10.16 -5.88 -9.91
N LEU A 183 10.54 -6.62 -10.96
CA LEU A 183 11.94 -6.82 -11.34
C LEU A 183 12.59 -5.53 -11.85
N TRP A 184 11.90 -4.77 -12.72
CA TRP A 184 12.35 -3.46 -13.19
C TRP A 184 12.64 -2.49 -12.03
N VAL A 185 11.74 -2.45 -11.05
CA VAL A 185 11.88 -1.62 -9.84
C VAL A 185 13.08 -2.05 -9.01
N SER A 186 13.20 -3.36 -8.74
CA SER A 186 14.29 -3.92 -7.91
C SER A 186 15.68 -3.65 -8.51
N ILE A 187 15.82 -3.76 -9.83
CA ILE A 187 17.05 -3.39 -10.55
C ILE A 187 17.36 -1.91 -10.37
N GLY A 188 16.35 -1.03 -10.50
CA GLY A 188 16.52 0.41 -10.34
C GLY A 188 16.95 0.84 -8.94
N LYS A 189 16.56 0.08 -7.92
CA LYS A 189 16.97 0.31 -6.53
C LYS A 189 18.31 -0.30 -6.17
N GLY A 190 18.91 -1.11 -7.04
CA GLY A 190 20.16 -1.78 -6.73
C GLY A 190 20.02 -2.93 -5.72
N ASP A 191 18.82 -3.46 -5.51
CA ASP A 191 18.59 -4.54 -4.55
C ASP A 191 18.87 -5.91 -5.16
N VAL A 192 20.10 -6.39 -4.95
CA VAL A 192 20.57 -7.70 -5.40
C VAL A 192 19.69 -8.84 -4.89
N ALA A 193 19.24 -8.79 -3.64
CA ALA A 193 18.52 -9.89 -3.00
C ALA A 193 17.10 -10.05 -3.55
N ARG A 194 16.39 -8.94 -3.76
CA ARG A 194 15.08 -8.94 -4.42
C ARG A 194 15.18 -9.32 -5.90
N VAL A 195 16.19 -8.82 -6.61
CA VAL A 195 16.44 -9.20 -8.01
C VAL A 195 16.63 -10.72 -8.12
N GLN A 196 17.52 -11.30 -7.31
CA GLN A 196 17.74 -12.75 -7.31
C GLN A 196 16.46 -13.51 -6.98
N PHE A 197 15.75 -13.11 -5.93
CA PHE A 197 14.51 -13.77 -5.52
C PHE A 197 13.44 -13.74 -6.62
N LEU A 198 13.22 -12.60 -7.28
CA LEU A 198 12.24 -12.47 -8.36
C LEU A 198 12.62 -13.35 -9.55
N LEU A 199 13.90 -13.40 -9.92
CA LEU A 199 14.40 -14.27 -10.99
C LEU A 199 14.23 -15.76 -10.65
N ASP A 200 14.51 -16.15 -9.41
CA ASP A 200 14.30 -17.52 -8.93
C ASP A 200 12.83 -17.95 -8.98
N ARG A 201 11.91 -16.97 -8.93
CA ARG A 201 10.46 -17.18 -9.03
C ARG A 201 9.87 -16.91 -10.41
N GLY A 202 10.73 -16.81 -11.43
CA GLY A 202 10.30 -16.75 -12.82
C GLY A 202 9.89 -15.36 -13.31
N ALA A 203 10.18 -14.27 -12.58
CA ALA A 203 9.84 -12.92 -13.01
C ALA A 203 10.39 -12.64 -14.43
N SER A 204 9.56 -12.05 -15.27
CA SER A 204 9.84 -11.86 -16.69
C SER A 204 11.00 -10.91 -16.92
N LEU A 205 11.96 -11.35 -17.74
CA LEU A 205 13.09 -10.54 -18.18
C LEU A 205 12.75 -9.60 -19.34
N LEU A 206 11.64 -9.87 -20.04
CA LEU A 206 11.25 -9.22 -21.29
C LEU A 206 9.96 -8.40 -21.19
N ALA A 207 9.26 -8.45 -20.05
CA ALA A 207 8.06 -7.64 -19.81
C ALA A 207 8.43 -6.15 -19.84
N LYS A 208 8.12 -5.50 -20.96
CA LYS A 208 8.50 -4.13 -21.21
C LYS A 208 7.74 -3.16 -20.30
N GLU A 209 8.47 -2.16 -19.84
CA GLU A 209 7.90 -1.04 -19.11
C GLU A 209 6.97 -0.21 -20.03
N PRO A 210 5.73 0.08 -19.59
CA PRO A 210 4.83 0.96 -20.33
C PRO A 210 5.30 2.43 -20.33
N GLY A 211 5.98 2.85 -21.40
CA GLY A 211 6.39 4.25 -21.62
C GLY A 211 7.84 4.39 -22.06
N LEU A 212 8.71 3.50 -21.59
CA LEU A 212 10.11 3.41 -21.98
C LEU A 212 10.36 2.38 -23.09
N ASP A 213 9.46 1.41 -23.27
CA ASP A 213 9.62 0.27 -24.20
C ASP A 213 10.90 -0.55 -23.92
N LEU A 214 11.39 -0.47 -22.67
CA LEU A 214 12.57 -1.18 -22.19
C LEU A 214 12.18 -2.34 -21.26
N SER A 215 12.91 -3.43 -21.39
CA SER A 215 12.79 -4.63 -20.55
C SER A 215 13.71 -4.58 -19.32
N PRO A 216 13.42 -5.34 -18.26
CA PRO A 216 14.33 -5.53 -17.13
C PRO A 216 15.73 -5.99 -17.55
N LEU A 217 15.84 -6.85 -18.57
CA LEU A 217 17.13 -7.28 -19.12
C LEU A 217 17.94 -6.10 -19.68
N GLU A 218 17.33 -5.24 -20.49
CA GLU A 218 18.00 -4.05 -21.04
C GLU A 218 18.40 -3.07 -19.93
N LYS A 219 17.53 -2.87 -18.94
CA LYS A 219 17.86 -2.04 -17.76
C LYS A 219 19.08 -2.57 -17.01
N ALA A 220 19.17 -3.89 -16.82
CA ALA A 220 20.30 -4.51 -16.13
C ALA A 220 21.62 -4.33 -16.89
N ARG A 221 21.59 -4.38 -18.24
CA ARG A 221 22.78 -4.12 -19.08
C ARG A 221 23.34 -2.72 -18.91
N HIS A 222 22.49 -1.75 -18.57
CA HIS A 222 22.88 -0.36 -18.30
C HIS A 222 23.00 -0.04 -16.80
N CYS A 223 22.86 -1.04 -15.93
CA CYS A 223 22.93 -0.84 -14.49
C CYS A 223 24.39 -0.66 -14.02
N VAL A 224 24.62 0.32 -13.14
CA VAL A 224 25.92 0.54 -12.50
C VAL A 224 26.32 -0.64 -11.61
N ASN A 225 25.34 -1.29 -10.98
CA ASN A 225 25.56 -2.44 -10.11
C ASN A 225 25.93 -3.69 -10.94
N GLN A 226 27.23 -3.99 -10.98
CA GLN A 226 27.79 -5.10 -11.76
C GLN A 226 27.29 -6.48 -11.31
N GLU A 227 26.96 -6.64 -10.03
CA GLU A 227 26.43 -7.90 -9.51
C GLU A 227 25.02 -8.16 -10.06
N ILE A 228 24.16 -7.13 -10.10
CA ILE A 228 22.84 -7.23 -10.72
C ILE A 228 22.97 -7.53 -12.22
N ALA A 229 23.85 -6.82 -12.92
CA ALA A 229 24.07 -7.04 -14.35
C ALA A 229 24.48 -8.50 -14.63
N LYS A 230 25.35 -9.06 -13.79
CA LYS A 230 25.80 -10.45 -13.88
C LYS A 230 24.66 -11.44 -13.59
N ILE A 231 23.93 -11.27 -12.48
CA ILE A 231 22.81 -12.14 -12.09
C ILE A 231 21.75 -12.17 -13.20
N VAL A 232 21.35 -11.00 -13.70
CA VAL A 232 20.34 -10.90 -14.76
C VAL A 232 20.84 -11.52 -16.07
N SER A 233 22.10 -11.30 -16.44
CA SER A 233 22.68 -11.91 -17.63
C SER A 233 22.74 -13.44 -17.53
N GLN A 234 23.11 -13.97 -16.37
CA GLN A 234 23.11 -15.42 -16.12
C GLN A 234 21.70 -16.00 -16.21
N ALA A 235 20.70 -15.34 -15.61
CA ALA A 235 19.30 -15.74 -15.71
C ALA A 235 18.77 -15.69 -17.15
N ALA A 236 19.21 -14.73 -17.96
CA ALA A 236 18.85 -14.64 -19.37
C ALA A 236 19.40 -15.83 -20.17
N THR A 237 20.66 -16.24 -19.91
CA THR A 237 21.29 -17.37 -20.63
C THR A 237 20.72 -18.73 -20.27
N SER A 238 20.14 -18.89 -19.08
CA SER A 238 19.59 -20.17 -18.61
C SER A 238 18.11 -20.38 -18.98
N ARG A 239 17.47 -19.36 -19.55
CA ARG A 239 16.03 -19.31 -19.80
C ARG A 239 15.72 -19.43 -21.28
N SER A 240 14.86 -20.38 -21.65
CA SER A 240 14.48 -20.62 -23.05
C SER A 240 13.52 -19.59 -23.63
N ASP A 241 12.84 -18.81 -22.78
CA ASP A 241 11.93 -17.73 -23.16
C ASP A 241 12.66 -16.43 -23.56
N VAL A 242 13.98 -16.35 -23.36
CA VAL A 242 14.79 -15.21 -23.76
C VAL A 242 15.49 -15.54 -25.10
N PRO A 243 15.21 -14.79 -26.19
CA PRO A 243 15.92 -14.95 -27.45
C PRO A 243 17.43 -14.72 -27.25
N CYS A 244 18.25 -15.56 -27.89
CA CYS A 244 19.71 -15.42 -27.88
C CYS A 244 20.19 -14.07 -28.44
#